data_AF-A0A524CG30-F1
#
_entry.id   AF-A0A524CG30-F1
#
_cell.length_a   1.000
_cell.length_b   1.000
_cell.length_c   1.000
_cell.angle_alpha   90.00
_cell.angle_beta   90.00
_cell.angle_gamma   90.00
#
_symmetry.space_group_name_H-M   'P 1'
#
loop_
_entity.id
_entity.type
_entity.pdbx_description
1 polymer ?
#
loop_
_entity_poly.entity_id
_entity_poly.type
_entity_poly.pdbx_seq_one_letter_code
_entity_poly.pdbx_strand_id
1 'polypeptide(L)'
;MVNVREHCSWCTEDNEEALEKAKTLVKSGMERAKLLEVVPIKTVPIEKATLIVGGGIAGMNAALDLANQGIKVYLVDRKTTIGGRMAQLDRTFPTDDCSI
;
A
#
# COMPACT_ATOMS: atom_id res chain seq x y z
N MET A 1 18.09 -8.48 5.36
CA MET A 1 17.04 -8.54 6.39
C MET A 1 16.80 -9.99 6.75
N VAL A 2 16.57 -10.28 8.03
CA VAL A 2 16.18 -11.60 8.54
C VAL A 2 14.86 -11.43 9.26
N ASN A 3 13.83 -12.19 8.88
CA ASN A 3 12.52 -12.13 9.52
C ASN A 3 12.41 -13.22 10.60
N VAL A 4 12.51 -12.82 11.87
CA VAL A 4 12.37 -13.71 13.03
C VAL A 4 10.99 -13.65 13.69
N ARG A 5 10.05 -12.89 13.11
CA ARG A 5 8.69 -12.74 13.65
C ARG A 5 7.70 -13.55 12.82
N GLU A 6 7.28 -13.03 11.67
CA GLU A 6 6.26 -13.66 10.82
C GLU A 6 6.72 -15.03 10.32
N HIS A 7 8.02 -15.20 10.08
CA HIS A 7 8.59 -16.45 9.57
C HIS A 7 9.21 -17.32 10.66
N CYS A 8 9.08 -16.94 11.94
CA CYS A 8 9.61 -17.72 13.05
C CYS A 8 8.68 -17.68 14.28
N SER A 9 8.74 -16.63 15.11
CA SER A 9 8.00 -16.62 16.39
C SER A 9 6.48 -16.74 16.29
N TRP A 10 5.87 -16.32 15.17
CA TRP A 10 4.42 -16.39 14.99
C TRP A 10 3.93 -17.67 14.30
N CYS A 11 4.83 -18.46 13.72
CA CYS A 11 4.49 -19.65 12.96
C CYS A 11 5.08 -20.94 13.54
N THR A 12 5.79 -20.86 14.66
CA THR A 12 6.38 -22.01 15.35
C THR A 12 5.92 -21.95 16.81
N GLU A 13 5.10 -22.92 17.22
CA GLU A 13 4.49 -22.95 18.56
C GLU A 13 5.50 -23.28 19.65
N ASP A 14 6.45 -24.17 19.36
CA ASP A 14 7.50 -24.55 20.29
C ASP A 14 8.60 -23.47 20.38
N ASN A 15 8.87 -22.98 21.59
CA ASN A 15 9.82 -21.90 21.81
C ASN A 15 11.28 -22.32 21.57
N GLU A 16 11.64 -23.57 21.85
CA GLU A 16 13.00 -24.07 21.64
C GLU A 16 13.26 -24.26 20.15
N GLU A 17 12.30 -24.84 19.42
CA GLU A 17 12.33 -24.96 17.96
C GLU A 17 12.40 -23.57 17.30
N ALA A 18 11.58 -22.62 17.76
CA ALA A 18 11.60 -21.25 17.27
C ALA A 18 12.96 -20.57 17.52
N LEU A 19 13.60 -20.82 18.66
CA LEU A 19 14.92 -20.26 18.96
C LEU A 19 16.00 -20.84 18.03
N GLU A 20 16.01 -22.15 17.80
CA GLU A 20 16.97 -22.79 16.90
C GLU A 20 16.79 -22.35 15.45
N LYS A 21 15.53 -22.22 15.01
CA LYS A 21 15.19 -21.65 13.72
C LYS A 21 15.65 -20.20 13.59
N ALA A 22 15.40 -19.36 14.60
CA ALA A 22 15.85 -17.97 14.62
C ALA A 22 17.38 -17.85 14.53
N LYS A 23 18.13 -18.64 15.30
CA LYS A 23 19.60 -18.69 15.22
C LYS A 23 20.07 -19.03 13.80
N THR A 24 19.45 -20.03 13.18
CA THR A 24 19.78 -20.46 11.81
C THR A 24 19.49 -19.37 10.79
N LEU A 25 18.33 -18.71 10.89
CA LEU A 25 17.95 -17.60 10.03
C LEU A 25 18.91 -16.40 10.17
N VAL A 26 19.30 -16.05 11.40
CA VAL A 26 20.27 -14.98 11.67
C VAL A 26 21.63 -15.31 11.07
N LYS A 27 22.14 -16.53 11.31
CA LYS A 27 23.41 -16.98 10.74
C LYS A 27 23.41 -16.89 9.22
N SER A 28 22.34 -17.36 8.58
CA SER A 28 22.19 -17.29 7.13
C SER A 28 22.15 -15.84 6.61
N GLY A 29 21.49 -14.95 7.35
CA GLY A 29 21.48 -13.52 7.06
C GLY A 29 22.86 -12.87 7.18
N MET A 30 23.66 -13.25 8.17
CA MET A 30 25.04 -12.80 8.33
C MET A 30 25.92 -13.25 7.17
N GLU A 31 25.83 -14.51 6.75
CA GLU A 31 26.62 -15.01 5.61
C GLU A 31 26.28 -14.28 4.31
N ARG A 32 24.98 -14.04 4.05
CA ARG A 32 24.56 -13.22 2.92
C ARG A 32 25.08 -11.78 3.03
N ALA A 33 25.07 -11.19 4.23
CA ALA A 33 25.49 -9.81 4.44
C ALA A 33 26.97 -9.58 4.08
N LYS A 34 27.83 -10.59 4.30
CA LYS A 34 29.25 -10.54 3.91
C LYS A 34 29.47 -10.43 2.40
N LEU A 35 28.50 -10.86 1.60
CA LEU A 35 28.58 -10.89 0.13
C LEU A 35 27.84 -9.70 -0.51
N LEU A 36 27.32 -8.76 0.28
CA LEU A 36 26.63 -7.60 -0.27
C LEU A 36 27.62 -6.66 -0.94
N GLU A 37 27.27 -6.25 -2.16
CA GLU A 37 27.94 -5.19 -2.88
C GLU A 37 27.17 -3.87 -2.77
N VAL A 38 27.87 -2.77 -3.02
CA VAL A 38 27.23 -1.46 -3.08
C VAL A 38 26.48 -1.35 -4.40
N VAL A 39 25.15 -1.32 -4.31
CA VAL A 39 24.29 -1.06 -5.47
C VAL A 39 24.06 0.45 -5.58
N PRO A 40 24.38 1.08 -6.72
CA PRO A 40 24.16 2.52 -6.90
C PRO A 40 22.66 2.83 -6.95
N ILE A 41 22.26 3.93 -6.31
CA ILE A 41 20.89 4.42 -6.36
C ILE A 41 20.63 5.01 -7.74
N LYS A 42 19.63 4.48 -8.44
CA LYS A 42 19.19 5.01 -9.72
C LYS A 42 18.21 6.16 -9.52
N THR A 43 18.59 7.36 -9.96
CA THR A 43 17.65 8.49 -10.07
C THR A 43 16.95 8.42 -11.43
N VAL A 44 15.65 8.67 -11.44
CA VAL A 44 14.84 8.72 -12.66
C VAL A 44 13.97 9.96 -12.63
N PRO A 45 13.73 10.61 -13.79
CA PRO A 45 12.78 11.71 -13.87
C PRO A 45 11.37 11.20 -13.53
N ILE A 46 10.61 12.01 -12.79
CA ILE A 46 9.23 11.72 -12.42
C ILE A 46 8.33 12.75 -13.09
N GLU A 47 7.33 12.28 -13.83
CA GLU A 47 6.27 13.13 -14.38
C GLU A 47 5.38 13.63 -13.24
N LYS A 48 5.11 14.95 -13.18
CA LYS A 48 4.26 15.55 -12.14
C LYS A 48 2.76 15.35 -12.46
N ALA A 49 2.38 14.09 -12.60
CA ALA A 49 1.01 13.67 -12.85
C ALA A 49 0.65 12.40 -12.07
N THR A 50 -0.64 12.19 -11.82
CA THR A 50 -1.16 11.02 -11.09
C THR A 50 -2.35 10.45 -11.83
N LEU A 51 -2.42 9.12 -11.93
CA LEU A 51 -3.58 8.38 -12.42
C LEU A 51 -4.33 7.79 -11.23
N ILE A 52 -5.62 8.07 -11.16
CA ILE A 52 -6.54 7.51 -10.17
C ILE A 52 -7.51 6.59 -10.91
N VAL A 53 -7.59 5.35 -10.43
CA VAL A 53 -8.46 4.31 -10.99
C VAL A 53 -9.64 4.08 -10.04
N GLY A 54 -10.83 4.44 -10.49
CA GLY A 54 -12.10 4.39 -9.76
C GLY A 54 -12.57 5.77 -9.32
N GLY A 55 -13.65 6.26 -9.93
CA GLY A 55 -14.36 7.49 -9.62
C GLY A 55 -15.41 7.35 -8.51
N GLY A 56 -15.18 6.49 -7.52
CA GLY A 56 -15.97 6.50 -6.28
C GLY A 56 -15.60 7.67 -5.36
N ILE A 57 -16.29 7.82 -4.23
CA ILE A 57 -16.02 8.89 -3.26
C ILE A 57 -14.54 8.99 -2.84
N ALA A 58 -13.88 7.84 -2.62
CA ALA A 58 -12.45 7.81 -2.27
C ALA A 58 -11.55 8.35 -3.41
N GLY A 59 -11.80 7.93 -4.64
CA GLY A 59 -11.00 8.35 -5.79
C GLY A 59 -11.25 9.81 -6.19
N MET A 60 -12.49 10.28 -6.10
CA MET A 60 -12.83 11.69 -6.33
C MET A 60 -12.16 12.60 -5.29
N ASN A 61 -12.19 12.24 -4.01
CA ASN A 61 -11.50 13.02 -2.97
C ASN A 61 -9.99 13.05 -3.19
N ALA A 62 -9.36 11.90 -3.43
CA ALA A 62 -7.93 11.86 -3.75
C ALA A 62 -7.57 12.69 -5.00
N ALA A 63 -8.44 12.71 -6.01
CA ALA A 63 -8.27 13.51 -7.21
C ALA A 63 -8.29 15.01 -6.89
N LEU A 64 -9.28 15.43 -6.10
CA LEU A 64 -9.44 16.83 -5.69
C LEU A 64 -8.25 17.29 -4.84
N ASP A 65 -7.82 16.50 -3.85
CA ASP A 65 -6.69 16.85 -2.97
C ASP A 65 -5.40 17.06 -3.77
N LEU A 66 -5.11 16.19 -4.73
CA LEU A 66 -3.92 16.29 -5.59
C LEU A 66 -4.05 17.43 -6.60
N ALA A 67 -5.22 17.61 -7.20
CA ALA A 67 -5.47 18.71 -8.13
C ALA A 67 -5.34 20.08 -7.45
N ASN A 68 -5.84 20.22 -6.21
CA ASN A 68 -5.70 21.43 -5.40
C ASN A 68 -4.24 21.77 -5.07
N GLN A 69 -3.35 20.77 -5.04
CA GLN A 69 -1.90 20.95 -4.89
C GLN A 69 -1.19 21.24 -6.23
N GLY A 70 -1.94 21.39 -7.33
CA GLY A 70 -1.40 21.67 -8.65
C GLY A 70 -0.70 20.47 -9.30
N ILE A 71 -1.12 19.25 -8.97
CA ILE A 71 -0.68 18.01 -9.62
C ILE A 71 -1.69 17.67 -10.72
N LYS A 72 -1.22 17.31 -11.92
CA LYS A 72 -2.10 16.88 -13.01
C LYS A 72 -2.71 15.53 -12.65
N VAL A 73 -4.04 15.45 -12.60
CA VAL A 73 -4.74 14.19 -12.28
C VAL A 73 -5.50 13.67 -13.48
N TYR A 74 -5.33 12.38 -13.77
CA TYR A 74 -6.19 11.61 -14.65
C TYR A 74 -7.10 10.74 -13.77
N LEU A 75 -8.41 10.89 -13.86
CA LEU A 75 -9.38 10.05 -13.15
C LEU A 75 -10.08 9.14 -14.17
N VAL A 76 -9.96 7.83 -13.98
CA VAL A 76 -10.56 6.84 -14.87
C VAL A 76 -11.52 5.96 -14.08
N ASP A 77 -12.77 5.87 -14.51
CA ASP A 77 -13.74 4.89 -14.00
C ASP A 77 -14.08 3.87 -15.10
N ARG A 78 -14.46 2.65 -14.69
CA ARG A 78 -14.90 1.60 -15.61
C ARG A 78 -16.34 1.81 -16.09
N LYS A 79 -17.16 2.50 -15.30
CA LYS A 79 -18.56 2.81 -15.61
C LYS A 79 -18.63 4.11 -16.41
N THR A 80 -19.76 4.32 -17.06
CA THR A 80 -20.06 5.57 -17.77
C THR A 80 -20.24 6.77 -16.83
N THR A 81 -20.48 6.52 -15.54
CA THR A 81 -20.66 7.55 -14.51
C THR A 81 -19.75 7.32 -13.31
N ILE A 82 -19.31 8.42 -12.70
CA ILE A 82 -18.60 8.44 -11.41
C ILE A 82 -19.62 8.46 -10.25
N GLY A 83 -19.15 8.36 -9.01
CA GLY A 83 -19.96 8.28 -7.78
C GLY A 83 -19.88 6.92 -7.07
N GLY A 84 -19.47 5.88 -7.77
CA GLY A 84 -19.25 4.54 -7.18
C GLY A 84 -20.52 3.95 -6.56
N ARG A 85 -20.40 3.35 -5.38
CA ARG A 85 -21.55 2.84 -4.61
C ARG A 85 -22.32 3.94 -3.88
N MET A 86 -21.68 5.07 -3.58
CA MET A 86 -22.32 6.15 -2.83
C MET A 86 -23.51 6.73 -3.60
N ALA A 87 -23.37 6.91 -4.91
CA ALA A 87 -24.45 7.36 -5.80
C ALA A 87 -25.62 6.38 -5.95
N GLN A 88 -25.56 5.20 -5.32
CA GLN A 88 -26.64 4.22 -5.31
C GLN A 88 -27.41 4.19 -3.98
N LEU A 89 -26.90 4.88 -2.96
CA LEU A 89 -27.53 4.95 -1.65
C LEU A 89 -28.54 6.10 -1.62
N ASP A 90 -29.62 5.96 -0.87
CA ASP A 90 -30.55 7.08 -0.66
C ASP A 90 -29.96 8.06 0.36
N ARG A 91 -29.50 7.54 1.51
CA ARG A 91 -28.97 8.33 2.62
C ARG A 91 -27.67 7.76 3.18
N THR A 92 -26.93 8.61 3.90
CA THR A 92 -25.67 8.25 4.55
C THR A 92 -25.77 8.37 6.07
N PHE A 93 -25.43 7.29 6.78
CA PHE A 93 -25.34 7.34 8.24
C PHE A 93 -24.03 8.04 8.66
N PRO A 94 -23.97 8.67 9.85
CA PRO A 94 -25.04 8.81 10.84
C PRO A 94 -25.93 10.05 10.66
N THR A 95 -25.58 10.95 9.73
CA THR A 95 -26.26 12.25 9.59
C THR A 95 -27.60 12.17 8.86
N ASP A 96 -27.86 11.06 8.17
CA ASP A 96 -29.05 10.82 7.35
C ASP A 96 -29.18 11.81 6.19
N ASP A 97 -28.06 12.37 5.74
CA ASP A 97 -27.99 13.23 4.56
C ASP A 97 -28.22 12.41 3.30
N CYS A 98 -28.81 13.04 2.28
CA CYS A 98 -28.86 12.46 0.94
C CYS A 98 -27.44 12.09 0.48
N SER A 99 -27.32 11.03 -0.31
CA SER A 99 -26.04 10.69 -0.95
C SER A 99 -25.70 11.72 -2.06
N ILE A 100 -24.96 11.32 -3.10
CA ILE A 100 -24.45 12.24 -4.13
C ILE A 100 -25.57 12.76 -5.04
#